data_AF-A0A8X7NEY9-F1
#
_entry.id   AF-A0A8X7NEY9-F1
#
_cell.length_a   1.000
_cell.length_b   1.000
_cell.length_c   1.000
_cell.angle_alpha   90.00
_cell.angle_beta   90.00
_cell.angle_gamma   90.00
#
_symmetry.space_group_name_H-M   'P 1'
#
loop_
_entity.id
_entity.type
_entity.pdbx_description
1 polymer ?
#
loop_
_entity_poly.entity_id
_entity_poly.type
_entity_poly.pdbx_seq_one_letter_code
_entity_poly.pdbx_strand_id
1 'polypeptide(L)'
;MGILGTCLIVLSCFSFAYGDASYQETLNLRPLPRNKLLSTFDFKIDSLPFDPSYQGTPDGPQKNLNHYTLFPSSLGPIIESTNTRELSLRFTQGWWDAQSWGKLPYDGSFSGGTGVEVLALIEAPSIDVARKHWSRLTKNLSGFFCASLNFIDKDITTFPKYAIQDSNIGNYKPEAGNKLYLLRAALPSEPVCTENLTPFLKLLPTGGKAGISSLLDGHKVFDSLWHGMSVDIVSECTGEGLCKLNLYQTVSQVIDIVRSLRKKEEGGIPKPTPGEKLRCDTSKDYNIWQCFPLSDPTELQWSLQTLYGRTIKGPAFEGDQEVSKVIIDHDPSVWNVTLQKESPTFVATRSFDTHGSNTIVESITEPYDYDFKFSTSNSSKVVPIEAPPLYVSRSLTGYSLDKGGLRVVFTNPGTEDVTFTYFESLPWFMRLYLSTLDITLKNSTGTFHIKDHSQFIRSRCYKPAVDRERPSHLEFVFSVPALSTLALTYDFDKSLLLYREYPPDANHGFDVEPAVIRVKNENNGGVYEFRTTSLLLTLPTPDFSMPYNVIILTCTVLSLAFGTMFNLLTKKTVTEEEFELASQQTNLAKLKRAISSRVNMLKTKVE
;
A
#
# COMPACT_ATOMS: atom_id res chain seq x y z
N MET A 1 26.59 -4.55 -75.47
CA MET A 1 25.84 -3.50 -74.74
C MET A 1 24.53 -4.10 -74.29
N GLY A 2 24.25 -4.13 -72.99
CA GLY A 2 23.00 -4.66 -72.43
C GLY A 2 23.22 -5.40 -71.12
N ILE A 3 23.43 -4.65 -70.03
CA ILE A 3 23.35 -5.17 -68.66
C ILE A 3 21.92 -4.87 -68.20
N LEU A 4 21.09 -5.91 -68.04
CA LEU A 4 19.81 -5.82 -67.35
C LEU A 4 20.07 -5.81 -65.85
N GLY A 5 19.89 -4.66 -65.21
CA GLY A 5 19.79 -4.54 -63.76
C GLY A 5 18.32 -4.45 -63.36
N THR A 6 17.76 -5.55 -62.84
CA THR A 6 16.46 -5.55 -62.17
C THR A 6 16.66 -5.23 -60.68
N CYS A 7 16.33 -4.00 -60.30
CA CYS A 7 16.30 -3.56 -58.91
C CYS A 7 14.89 -3.83 -58.34
N LEU A 8 14.77 -4.83 -57.46
CA LEU A 8 13.57 -5.10 -56.68
C LEU A 8 13.54 -4.13 -55.49
N ILE A 9 12.62 -3.16 -55.52
CA ILE A 9 12.31 -2.32 -54.36
C ILE A 9 11.38 -3.13 -53.45
N VAL A 10 11.92 -3.66 -52.36
CA VAL A 10 11.14 -4.18 -51.24
C VAL A 10 10.88 -3.00 -50.30
N LEU A 11 9.71 -2.37 -50.44
CA LEU A 11 9.15 -1.51 -49.40
C LEU A 11 8.55 -2.41 -48.32
N SER A 12 9.33 -2.76 -47.31
CA SER A 12 8.81 -3.37 -46.08
C SER A 12 8.23 -2.27 -45.19
N CYS A 13 6.99 -1.88 -45.46
CA CYS A 13 6.15 -1.27 -44.43
C CYS A 13 5.82 -2.35 -43.40
N PHE A 14 6.69 -2.51 -42.40
CA PHE A 14 6.31 -3.15 -41.13
C PHE A 14 5.37 -2.20 -40.39
N SER A 15 4.09 -2.23 -40.76
CA SER A 15 3.04 -1.87 -39.83
C SER A 15 2.96 -3.02 -38.84
N PHE A 16 3.62 -2.87 -37.69
CA PHE A 16 3.33 -3.73 -36.53
C PHE A 16 1.90 -3.42 -36.10
N ALA A 17 0.93 -4.14 -36.67
CA ALA A 17 -0.38 -4.29 -36.06
C ALA A 17 -0.14 -5.03 -34.75
N TYR A 18 -0.04 -4.28 -33.65
CA TYR A 18 -0.19 -4.88 -32.32
C TYR A 18 -1.53 -5.63 -32.33
N GLY A 19 -1.49 -6.92 -32.01
CA GLY A 19 -2.71 -7.66 -31.71
C GLY A 19 -3.48 -6.98 -30.57
N ASP A 20 -4.68 -7.47 -30.28
CA ASP A 20 -5.71 -6.93 -29.35
C ASP A 20 -5.29 -6.68 -27.86
N ALA A 21 -3.99 -6.73 -27.57
CA ALA A 21 -3.37 -6.28 -26.32
C ALA A 21 -3.17 -4.76 -26.34
N SER A 22 -3.74 -4.06 -25.36
CA SER A 22 -3.70 -2.61 -25.22
C SER A 22 -2.97 -2.19 -23.94
N TYR A 23 -2.35 -1.01 -23.96
CA TYR A 23 -1.78 -0.36 -22.78
C TYR A 23 -2.21 1.10 -22.76
N GLN A 24 -2.71 1.54 -21.61
CA GLN A 24 -3.10 2.92 -21.37
C GLN A 24 -2.57 3.38 -20.01
N GLU A 25 -2.05 4.60 -19.96
CA GLU A 25 -1.61 5.26 -18.73
C GLU A 25 -2.24 6.64 -18.61
N THR A 26 -2.77 6.94 -17.42
CA THR A 26 -3.43 8.21 -17.13
C THR A 26 -2.91 8.78 -15.81
N LEU A 27 -2.69 10.09 -15.78
CA LEU A 27 -2.36 10.85 -14.58
C LEU A 27 -3.49 11.84 -14.29
N ASN A 28 -4.20 11.62 -13.20
CA ASN A 28 -5.23 12.52 -12.69
C ASN A 28 -4.63 13.41 -11.58
N LEU A 29 -4.66 14.72 -11.78
CA LEU A 29 -4.18 15.71 -10.80
C LEU A 29 -5.33 16.61 -10.37
N ARG A 30 -5.53 16.74 -9.06
CA ARG A 30 -6.57 17.59 -8.48
C ARG A 30 -6.05 18.33 -7.24
N PRO A 31 -5.87 19.66 -7.31
CA PRO A 31 -5.59 20.46 -6.12
C PRO A 31 -6.74 20.34 -5.11
N LEU A 32 -6.37 20.15 -3.85
CA LEU A 32 -7.27 20.02 -2.71
C LEU A 32 -7.05 21.20 -1.74
N PRO A 33 -8.02 21.47 -0.84
CA PRO A 33 -7.90 22.55 0.14
C PRO A 33 -6.65 22.37 1.02
N ARG A 34 -6.18 23.47 1.63
CA ARG A 34 -5.01 23.48 2.53
C ARG A 34 -3.73 22.99 1.85
N ASN A 35 -3.50 23.44 0.62
CA ASN A 35 -2.25 23.21 -0.13
C ASN A 35 -1.91 21.72 -0.30
N LYS A 36 -2.93 20.89 -0.52
CA LYS A 36 -2.76 19.47 -0.82
C LYS A 36 -3.01 19.22 -2.29
N LEU A 37 -2.45 18.13 -2.82
CA LEU A 37 -2.67 17.69 -4.19
C LEU A 37 -3.03 16.21 -4.16
N LEU A 38 -4.19 15.85 -4.71
CA LEU A 38 -4.51 14.47 -5.04
C LEU A 38 -3.88 14.16 -6.40
N SER A 39 -3.06 13.11 -6.43
CA SER A 39 -2.48 12.57 -7.65
C SER A 39 -2.84 11.11 -7.75
N THR A 40 -3.43 10.71 -8.86
CA THR A 40 -3.84 9.33 -9.13
C THR A 40 -3.24 8.89 -10.47
N PHE A 41 -2.43 7.84 -10.41
CA PHE A 41 -1.76 7.22 -11.53
C PHE A 41 -2.49 5.93 -11.87
N ASP A 42 -2.93 5.79 -13.11
CA ASP A 42 -3.73 4.67 -13.55
C ASP A 42 -3.06 4.01 -14.74
N PHE A 43 -2.87 2.70 -14.66
CA PHE A 43 -2.30 1.90 -15.72
C PHE A 43 -3.24 0.74 -16.02
N LYS A 44 -3.65 0.62 -17.28
CA LYS A 44 -4.48 -0.48 -17.77
C LYS A 44 -3.68 -1.29 -18.78
N ILE A 45 -3.56 -2.59 -18.53
CA ILE A 45 -2.89 -3.54 -19.40
C ILE A 45 -3.84 -4.69 -19.72
N ASP A 46 -3.98 -4.94 -21.00
CA ASP A 46 -4.87 -5.95 -21.55
C ASP A 46 -4.04 -7.12 -22.11
N SER A 47 -4.33 -8.35 -21.69
CA SER A 47 -3.67 -9.54 -22.26
C SER A 47 -4.21 -9.88 -23.65
N LEU A 48 -3.49 -10.75 -24.35
CA LEU A 48 -4.07 -11.45 -25.50
C LEU A 48 -5.14 -12.46 -25.02
N PRO A 49 -6.16 -12.76 -25.84
CA PRO A 49 -7.12 -13.81 -25.54
C PRO A 49 -6.45 -15.18 -25.40
N PHE A 50 -6.86 -15.96 -24.41
CA PHE A 50 -6.39 -17.32 -24.12
C PHE A 50 -7.57 -18.26 -23.80
N ASP A 51 -7.37 -19.56 -23.98
CA ASP A 51 -8.35 -20.57 -23.60
C ASP A 51 -8.25 -20.86 -22.10
N PRO A 52 -9.34 -20.71 -21.32
CA PRO A 52 -9.37 -20.95 -19.89
C PRO A 52 -9.46 -22.44 -19.53
N SER A 53 -9.42 -23.41 -20.45
CA SER A 53 -9.55 -24.82 -20.07
C SER A 53 -8.31 -25.32 -19.30
N TYR A 54 -8.48 -25.59 -18.00
CA TYR A 54 -7.36 -25.96 -17.10
C TYR A 54 -7.01 -27.45 -17.11
N GLN A 55 -7.87 -28.28 -17.70
CA GLN A 55 -7.66 -29.73 -17.81
C GLN A 55 -7.32 -30.12 -19.25
N GLY A 56 -6.04 -30.38 -19.49
CA GLY A 56 -5.66 -31.22 -20.63
C GLY A 56 -6.34 -32.57 -20.48
N THR A 57 -7.20 -32.93 -21.43
CA THR A 57 -7.50 -34.34 -21.67
C THR A 57 -6.16 -35.07 -21.90
N PRO A 58 -6.00 -36.32 -21.45
CA PRO A 58 -4.75 -37.06 -21.62
C PRO A 58 -4.28 -37.17 -23.09
N ASP A 59 -5.19 -36.96 -24.05
CA ASP A 59 -4.95 -37.07 -25.49
C ASP A 59 -5.16 -35.74 -26.27
N GLY A 60 -5.17 -34.58 -25.61
CA GLY A 60 -5.31 -33.23 -26.23
C GLY A 60 -3.99 -32.47 -26.38
N PRO A 61 -3.87 -31.50 -27.32
CA PRO A 61 -2.59 -30.95 -27.75
C PRO A 61 -1.87 -30.21 -26.61
N GLN A 62 -0.54 -30.21 -26.69
CA GLN A 62 0.39 -29.63 -25.73
C GLN A 62 -0.08 -28.26 -25.21
N LYS A 63 0.08 -28.03 -23.90
CA LYS A 63 -0.11 -26.76 -23.20
C LYS A 63 0.43 -25.62 -24.08
N ASN A 64 -0.45 -24.82 -24.69
CA ASN A 64 -0.03 -23.71 -25.52
C ASN A 64 0.84 -22.78 -24.68
N LEU A 65 2.06 -22.51 -25.16
CA LEU A 65 2.93 -21.50 -24.57
C LEU A 65 2.26 -20.14 -24.78
N ASN A 66 1.54 -19.66 -23.75
CA ASN A 66 0.92 -18.34 -23.79
C ASN A 66 2.03 -17.28 -23.89
N HIS A 67 2.07 -16.57 -25.02
CA HIS A 67 2.98 -15.46 -25.21
C HIS A 67 2.39 -14.22 -24.55
N TYR A 68 3.01 -13.78 -23.46
CA TYR A 68 2.65 -12.52 -22.81
C TYR A 68 3.35 -11.37 -23.56
N THR A 69 2.59 -10.59 -24.34
CA THR A 69 3.10 -9.44 -25.09
C THR A 69 3.36 -8.26 -24.16
N LEU A 70 2.30 -7.56 -23.74
CA LEU A 70 2.33 -6.42 -22.82
C LEU A 70 2.01 -6.83 -21.38
N PHE A 71 1.24 -7.90 -21.21
CA PHE A 71 0.91 -8.43 -19.89
C PHE A 71 2.16 -8.97 -19.18
N PRO A 72 2.33 -8.76 -17.86
CA PRO A 72 3.54 -9.20 -17.16
C PRO A 72 3.64 -10.73 -17.07
N SER A 73 4.70 -11.28 -17.65
CA SER A 73 5.03 -12.72 -17.61
C SER A 73 5.33 -13.25 -16.20
N SER A 74 5.54 -12.37 -15.22
CA SER A 74 5.70 -12.75 -13.82
C SER A 74 4.37 -13.11 -13.13
N LEU A 75 3.25 -12.50 -13.52
CA LEU A 75 1.94 -12.73 -12.88
C LEU A 75 1.10 -13.76 -13.61
N GLY A 76 1.14 -13.81 -14.94
CA GLY A 76 0.34 -14.75 -15.74
C GLY A 76 0.43 -16.20 -15.25
N PRO A 77 1.64 -16.77 -15.11
CA PRO A 77 1.81 -18.14 -14.61
C PRO A 77 1.33 -18.35 -13.16
N ILE A 78 1.39 -17.32 -12.31
CA ILE A 78 0.91 -17.40 -10.92
C ILE A 78 -0.61 -17.51 -10.90
N ILE A 79 -1.30 -16.66 -11.65
CA ILE A 79 -2.77 -16.64 -11.80
C ILE A 79 -3.25 -17.97 -12.40
N GLU A 80 -2.60 -18.43 -13.47
CA GLU A 80 -2.92 -19.71 -14.11
C GLU A 80 -2.69 -20.90 -13.18
N SER A 81 -1.56 -20.95 -12.46
CA SER A 81 -1.23 -22.10 -11.59
C SER A 81 -2.08 -22.21 -10.32
N THR A 82 -2.76 -21.12 -9.94
CA THR A 82 -3.64 -21.05 -8.76
C THR A 82 -5.11 -21.04 -9.13
N ASN A 83 -5.44 -21.07 -10.42
CA ASN A 83 -6.80 -20.96 -10.94
C ASN A 83 -7.55 -19.75 -10.37
N THR A 84 -6.86 -18.62 -10.30
CA THR A 84 -7.40 -17.37 -9.77
C THR A 84 -8.10 -16.61 -10.90
N ARG A 85 -9.34 -16.17 -10.68
CA ARG A 85 -10.17 -15.43 -11.65
C ARG A 85 -10.15 -13.93 -11.41
N GLU A 86 -10.07 -13.55 -10.15
CA GLU A 86 -9.96 -12.18 -9.71
C GLU A 86 -8.90 -12.12 -8.62
N LEU A 87 -7.99 -11.15 -8.71
CA LEU A 87 -7.00 -10.87 -7.68
C LEU A 87 -6.98 -9.37 -7.45
N SER A 88 -7.25 -8.93 -6.23
CA SER A 88 -7.00 -7.57 -5.78
C SER A 88 -5.95 -7.60 -4.69
N LEU A 89 -4.83 -6.93 -4.93
CA LEU A 89 -3.77 -6.72 -3.96
C LEU A 89 -3.66 -5.22 -3.70
N ARG A 90 -3.85 -4.80 -2.46
CA ARG A 90 -3.87 -3.39 -2.07
C ARG A 90 -2.86 -3.15 -0.96
N PHE A 91 -2.05 -2.12 -1.12
CA PHE A 91 -1.18 -1.60 -0.07
C PHE A 91 -1.62 -0.18 0.20
N THR A 92 -1.89 0.17 1.44
CA THR A 92 -2.34 1.53 1.75
C THR A 92 -1.77 1.96 3.10
N GLN A 93 -1.35 3.22 3.19
CA GLN A 93 -0.87 3.79 4.44
C GLN A 93 -1.33 5.24 4.56
N GLY A 94 -1.51 5.67 5.80
CA GLY A 94 -2.06 6.98 6.14
C GLY A 94 -3.58 6.94 6.34
N TRP A 95 -4.15 8.09 6.65
CA TRP A 95 -5.58 8.26 6.91
C TRP A 95 -6.22 9.15 5.85
N TRP A 96 -7.31 8.66 5.26
CA TRP A 96 -8.12 9.45 4.33
C TRP A 96 -9.05 10.39 5.12
N ASP A 97 -8.79 11.70 5.04
CA ASP A 97 -9.67 12.71 5.63
C ASP A 97 -10.85 13.00 4.69
N ALA A 98 -11.91 12.20 4.83
CA ALA A 98 -13.11 12.32 4.02
C ALA A 98 -13.88 13.64 4.21
N GLN A 99 -13.61 14.41 5.28
CA GLN A 99 -14.23 15.72 5.47
C GLN A 99 -13.53 16.78 4.63
N SER A 100 -12.19 16.74 4.58
CA SER A 100 -11.40 17.70 3.81
C SER A 100 -11.21 17.33 2.34
N TRP A 101 -11.27 16.03 2.00
CA TRP A 101 -10.95 15.51 0.66
C TRP A 101 -12.15 14.89 -0.05
N GLY A 102 -13.24 14.59 0.67
CA GLY A 102 -14.47 14.03 0.12
C GLY A 102 -14.41 12.54 -0.18
N LYS A 103 -15.11 12.14 -1.24
CA LYS A 103 -15.11 10.76 -1.75
C LYS A 103 -13.71 10.30 -2.14
N LEU A 104 -13.47 8.99 -1.96
CA LEU A 104 -12.26 8.33 -2.43
C LEU A 104 -12.24 8.28 -3.96
N PRO A 105 -11.04 8.29 -4.59
CA PRO A 105 -10.91 8.02 -6.03
C PRO A 105 -11.57 6.68 -6.40
N TYR A 106 -12.20 6.62 -7.58
CA TYR A 106 -12.87 5.41 -8.10
C TYR A 106 -13.90 4.80 -7.14
N ASP A 107 -14.59 5.64 -6.37
CA ASP A 107 -15.51 5.22 -5.32
C ASP A 107 -14.87 4.23 -4.31
N GLY A 108 -13.54 4.28 -4.19
CA GLY A 108 -12.72 3.45 -3.31
C GLY A 108 -12.55 1.99 -3.74
N SER A 109 -12.93 1.63 -4.97
CA SER A 109 -12.78 0.27 -5.53
C SER A 109 -11.32 -0.23 -5.50
N PHE A 110 -10.36 0.68 -5.68
CA PHE A 110 -8.92 0.37 -5.66
C PHE A 110 -8.24 0.72 -4.33
N SER A 111 -8.98 1.23 -3.35
CA SER A 111 -8.43 1.65 -2.05
C SER A 111 -8.43 0.48 -1.07
N GLY A 112 -7.28 0.24 -0.42
CA GLY A 112 -7.09 -0.80 0.59
C GLY A 112 -7.20 -0.27 2.02
N GLY A 113 -7.25 -1.20 2.97
CA GLY A 113 -7.08 -0.86 4.39
C GLY A 113 -5.62 -0.50 4.69
N THR A 114 -5.36 0.12 5.84
CA THR A 114 -3.98 0.32 6.30
C THR A 114 -3.23 -1.00 6.33
N GLY A 115 -2.00 -1.02 5.81
CA GLY A 115 -1.21 -2.23 5.65
C GLY A 115 -1.44 -2.87 4.29
N VAL A 116 -1.56 -4.21 4.27
CA VAL A 116 -1.75 -4.97 3.02
C VAL A 116 -3.03 -5.78 3.07
N GLU A 117 -3.80 -5.73 1.98
CA GLU A 117 -5.05 -6.47 1.81
C GLU A 117 -5.00 -7.28 0.52
N VAL A 118 -5.38 -8.55 0.62
CA VAL A 118 -5.46 -9.47 -0.51
C VAL A 118 -6.86 -10.05 -0.59
N LEU A 119 -7.47 -9.93 -1.76
CA LEU A 119 -8.74 -10.55 -2.12
C LEU A 119 -8.52 -11.39 -3.37
N ALA A 120 -8.97 -12.64 -3.36
CA ALA A 120 -8.92 -13.48 -4.55
C ALA A 120 -10.19 -14.31 -4.73
N LEU A 121 -10.67 -14.36 -5.97
CA LEU A 121 -11.72 -15.27 -6.41
C LEU A 121 -11.07 -16.48 -7.06
N ILE A 122 -11.08 -17.62 -6.37
CA ILE A 122 -10.42 -18.85 -6.81
C ILE A 122 -11.47 -19.86 -7.25
N GLU A 123 -11.27 -20.42 -8.44
CA GLU A 123 -12.08 -21.53 -8.93
C GLU A 123 -11.50 -22.87 -8.51
N ALA A 124 -12.33 -23.71 -7.86
CA ALA A 124 -11.91 -25.03 -7.42
C ALA A 124 -13.09 -25.99 -7.28
N PRO A 125 -12.86 -27.32 -7.34
CA PRO A 125 -13.90 -28.32 -7.08
C PRO A 125 -14.34 -28.37 -5.60
N SER A 126 -13.44 -28.02 -4.68
CA SER A 126 -13.70 -28.02 -3.24
C SER A 126 -12.99 -26.89 -2.51
N ILE A 127 -13.49 -26.57 -1.31
CA ILE A 127 -12.92 -25.55 -0.43
C ILE A 127 -11.46 -25.84 -0.03
N ASP A 128 -11.09 -27.12 0.11
CA ASP A 128 -9.73 -27.50 0.52
C ASP A 128 -8.71 -27.31 -0.61
N VAL A 129 -9.14 -27.57 -1.86
CA VAL A 129 -8.35 -27.24 -3.05
C VAL A 129 -8.21 -25.72 -3.18
N ALA A 130 -9.29 -24.96 -2.98
CA ALA A 130 -9.25 -23.50 -2.99
C ALA A 130 -8.28 -22.95 -1.94
N ARG A 131 -8.27 -23.50 -0.71
CA ARG A 131 -7.31 -23.12 0.35
C ARG A 131 -5.86 -23.42 -0.03
N LYS A 132 -5.62 -24.54 -0.71
CA LYS A 132 -4.27 -24.89 -1.20
C LYS A 132 -3.80 -23.91 -2.28
N HIS A 133 -4.69 -23.55 -3.20
CA HIS A 133 -4.42 -22.53 -4.23
C HIS A 133 -4.19 -21.15 -3.61
N TRP A 134 -5.00 -20.76 -2.63
CA TRP A 134 -4.84 -19.53 -1.86
C TRP A 134 -3.49 -19.46 -1.15
N SER A 135 -3.10 -20.51 -0.42
CA SER A 135 -1.79 -20.55 0.26
C SER A 135 -0.63 -20.47 -0.73
N ARG A 136 -0.75 -21.10 -1.91
CA ARG A 136 0.26 -20.99 -2.97
C ARG A 136 0.32 -19.58 -3.55
N LEU A 137 -0.84 -18.95 -3.76
CA LEU A 137 -0.95 -17.58 -4.26
C LEU A 137 -0.29 -16.58 -3.31
N THR A 138 -0.66 -16.59 -2.03
CA THR A 138 -0.12 -15.65 -1.04
C THR A 138 1.39 -15.82 -0.84
N LYS A 139 1.91 -17.06 -0.83
CA LYS A 139 3.35 -17.33 -0.75
C LYS A 139 4.12 -16.84 -1.98
N ASN A 140 3.58 -17.01 -3.18
CA ASN A 140 4.21 -16.50 -4.41
C ASN A 140 4.20 -14.96 -4.44
N LEU A 141 3.08 -14.34 -4.07
CA LEU A 141 2.95 -12.88 -4.02
C LEU A 141 3.84 -12.26 -2.93
N SER A 142 4.03 -12.95 -1.79
CA SER A 142 4.94 -12.53 -0.72
C SER A 142 6.36 -12.30 -1.25
N GLY A 143 6.91 -13.29 -1.96
CA GLY A 143 8.25 -13.17 -2.54
C GLY A 143 8.35 -12.13 -3.64
N PHE A 144 7.27 -11.91 -4.40
CA PHE A 144 7.25 -10.96 -5.51
C PHE A 144 7.19 -9.50 -5.05
N PHE A 145 6.31 -9.19 -4.10
CA PHE A 145 6.11 -7.82 -3.60
C PHE A 145 6.95 -7.47 -2.37
N CYS A 146 7.84 -8.37 -1.93
CA CYS A 146 8.64 -8.20 -0.71
C CYS A 146 7.78 -7.90 0.54
N ALA A 147 6.59 -8.50 0.59
CA ALA A 147 5.63 -8.30 1.66
C ALA A 147 5.44 -9.59 2.47
N SER A 148 5.08 -9.46 3.74
CA SER A 148 4.93 -10.58 4.68
C SER A 148 3.65 -11.42 4.48
N LEU A 149 3.16 -11.52 3.24
CA LEU A 149 1.96 -12.28 2.85
C LEU A 149 2.08 -13.80 3.12
N ASN A 150 3.29 -14.30 3.36
CA ASN A 150 3.55 -15.67 3.78
C ASN A 150 2.97 -15.99 5.16
N PHE A 151 2.68 -15.00 6.01
CA PHE A 151 1.99 -15.18 7.28
C PHE A 151 0.46 -15.26 7.15
N ILE A 152 -0.09 -15.15 5.93
CA ILE A 152 -1.52 -15.36 5.72
C ILE A 152 -1.84 -16.85 5.90
N ASP A 153 -2.33 -17.17 7.10
CA ASP A 153 -2.77 -18.49 7.51
C ASP A 153 -4.31 -18.55 7.68
N LYS A 154 -4.81 -19.67 8.20
CA LYS A 154 -6.25 -19.93 8.36
C LYS A 154 -6.91 -19.01 9.39
N ASP A 155 -6.15 -18.55 10.37
CA ASP A 155 -6.56 -17.67 11.46
C ASP A 155 -6.73 -16.20 11.05
N ILE A 156 -6.25 -15.83 9.85
CA ILE A 156 -6.44 -14.51 9.23
C ILE A 156 -7.38 -14.60 8.02
N THR A 157 -7.37 -15.74 7.30
CA THR A 157 -8.17 -15.91 6.08
C THR A 157 -9.67 -15.95 6.37
N THR A 158 -10.43 -15.11 5.68
CA THR A 158 -11.89 -15.01 5.77
C THR A 158 -12.58 -15.37 4.45
N PHE A 159 -13.85 -15.76 4.55
CA PHE A 159 -14.73 -16.07 3.44
C PHE A 159 -15.94 -15.15 3.51
N PRO A 160 -15.86 -13.94 2.92
CA PRO A 160 -16.96 -12.99 2.87
C PRO A 160 -18.22 -13.65 2.27
N LYS A 161 -19.42 -13.39 2.79
CA LYS A 161 -20.67 -13.99 2.26
C LYS A 161 -21.50 -12.98 1.48
N TYR A 162 -21.80 -11.83 2.08
CA TYR A 162 -22.58 -10.78 1.43
C TYR A 162 -21.74 -9.95 0.46
N ALA A 163 -20.42 -9.85 0.69
CA ALA A 163 -19.51 -9.21 -0.26
C ALA A 163 -19.38 -9.97 -1.60
N ILE A 164 -19.78 -11.26 -1.65
CA ILE A 164 -19.80 -12.10 -2.87
C ILE A 164 -20.89 -11.66 -3.84
N GLN A 165 -22.02 -11.13 -3.36
CA GLN A 165 -23.20 -10.96 -4.22
C GLN A 165 -23.12 -9.75 -5.17
N ASP A 166 -22.20 -8.81 -4.92
CA ASP A 166 -22.04 -7.58 -5.69
C ASP A 166 -20.63 -7.41 -6.31
N SER A 167 -19.74 -8.41 -6.25
CA SER A 167 -18.55 -8.43 -7.12
C SER A 167 -18.95 -8.95 -8.51
N ASN A 168 -18.18 -8.62 -9.55
CA ASN A 168 -18.45 -8.91 -10.98
C ASN A 168 -18.46 -10.42 -11.36
N ILE A 169 -19.01 -11.28 -10.50
CA ILE A 169 -19.25 -12.72 -10.73
C ILE A 169 -20.18 -12.96 -11.93
N GLY A 170 -20.87 -11.92 -12.42
CA GLY A 170 -21.73 -11.99 -13.61
C GLY A 170 -21.03 -12.37 -14.92
N ASN A 171 -19.71 -12.21 -15.03
CA ASN A 171 -18.99 -12.38 -16.29
C ASN A 171 -18.21 -13.70 -16.42
N TYR A 172 -18.12 -14.50 -15.35
CA TYR A 172 -17.34 -15.74 -15.37
C TYR A 172 -18.16 -16.93 -14.89
N LYS A 173 -18.43 -17.88 -15.79
CA LYS A 173 -19.06 -19.16 -15.46
C LYS A 173 -17.98 -20.19 -15.13
N PRO A 174 -17.98 -20.78 -13.92
CA PRO A 174 -17.01 -21.82 -13.58
C PRO A 174 -17.19 -23.04 -14.49
N GLU A 175 -16.10 -23.78 -14.68
CA GLU A 175 -16.12 -25.07 -15.38
C GLU A 175 -17.07 -26.05 -14.67
N ALA A 176 -17.60 -27.01 -15.42
CA ALA A 176 -18.55 -27.99 -14.90
C ALA A 176 -17.94 -28.79 -13.73
N GLY A 177 -18.54 -28.65 -12.55
CA GLY A 177 -18.09 -29.30 -11.31
C GLY A 177 -17.28 -28.41 -10.37
N ASN A 178 -16.81 -27.25 -10.84
CA ASN A 178 -16.10 -26.27 -10.01
C ASN A 178 -17.04 -25.23 -9.38
N LYS A 179 -16.56 -24.59 -8.32
CA LYS A 179 -17.21 -23.47 -7.64
C LYS A 179 -16.20 -22.34 -7.45
N LEU A 180 -16.72 -21.13 -7.37
CA LEU A 180 -15.94 -19.93 -7.07
C LEU A 180 -15.91 -19.71 -5.55
N TYR A 181 -14.72 -19.49 -5.02
CA TYR A 181 -14.48 -19.20 -3.61
C TYR A 181 -13.80 -17.84 -3.48
N LEU A 182 -14.44 -16.91 -2.78
CA LEU A 182 -13.85 -15.62 -2.45
C LEU A 182 -13.09 -15.74 -1.13
N LEU A 183 -11.79 -15.50 -1.17
CA LEU A 183 -10.92 -15.49 0.00
C LEU A 183 -10.35 -14.10 0.19
N ARG A 184 -10.33 -13.65 1.45
CA ARG A 184 -9.78 -12.36 1.84
C ARG A 184 -8.88 -12.50 3.05
N ALA A 185 -7.77 -11.78 3.05
CA ALA A 185 -6.93 -11.56 4.23
C ALA A 185 -6.40 -10.13 4.25
N ALA A 186 -6.20 -9.59 5.44
CA ALA A 186 -5.56 -8.30 5.64
C ALA A 186 -4.48 -8.40 6.74
N LEU A 187 -3.36 -7.71 6.51
CA LEU A 187 -2.22 -7.60 7.41
C LEU A 187 -2.04 -6.12 7.75
N PRO A 188 -2.70 -5.61 8.80
CA PRO A 188 -2.68 -4.19 9.12
C PRO A 188 -1.31 -3.70 9.64
N SER A 189 -0.54 -4.59 10.26
CA SER A 189 0.81 -4.30 10.77
C SER A 189 1.90 -4.32 9.68
N GLU A 190 1.57 -4.70 8.44
CA GLU A 190 2.57 -4.76 7.37
C GLU A 190 2.92 -3.35 6.91
N PRO A 191 4.18 -2.89 7.06
CA PRO A 191 4.57 -1.58 6.61
C PRO A 191 4.60 -1.52 5.07
N VAL A 192 4.19 -0.37 4.52
CA VAL A 192 4.32 -0.13 3.08
C VAL A 192 5.70 0.47 2.81
N CYS A 193 6.56 -0.32 2.16
CA CYS A 193 7.98 0.00 1.97
C CYS A 193 8.29 0.44 0.53
N THR A 194 9.42 1.13 0.35
CA THR A 194 9.91 1.55 -0.98
C THR A 194 10.16 0.39 -1.93
N GLU A 195 10.49 -0.76 -1.35
CA GLU A 195 10.78 -2.04 -1.96
C GLU A 195 9.56 -2.62 -2.66
N ASN A 196 8.34 -2.27 -2.22
CA ASN A 196 7.08 -2.73 -2.79
C ASN A 196 6.76 -2.02 -4.12
N LEU A 197 7.25 -0.78 -4.33
CA LEU A 197 7.04 -0.02 -5.57
C LEU A 197 7.90 -0.55 -6.73
N THR A 198 9.08 -1.10 -6.43
CA THR A 198 9.98 -1.64 -7.46
C THR A 198 9.35 -2.79 -8.27
N PRO A 199 8.78 -3.84 -7.66
CA PRO A 199 8.07 -4.89 -8.39
C PRO A 199 6.80 -4.37 -9.05
N PHE A 200 6.11 -3.39 -8.45
CA PHE A 200 4.96 -2.73 -9.08
C PHE A 200 5.32 -2.09 -10.42
N LEU A 201 6.40 -1.31 -10.47
CA LEU A 201 6.88 -0.68 -11.71
C LEU A 201 7.39 -1.70 -12.73
N LYS A 202 7.96 -2.82 -12.28
CA LYS A 202 8.40 -3.91 -13.17
C LYS A 202 7.26 -4.65 -13.89
N LEU A 203 6.02 -4.53 -13.40
CA LEU A 203 4.85 -5.08 -14.09
C LEU A 203 4.44 -4.22 -15.30
N LEU A 204 4.81 -2.95 -15.31
CA LEU A 204 4.53 -2.04 -16.41
C LEU A 204 5.50 -2.31 -17.58
N PRO A 205 5.04 -2.24 -18.84
CA PRO A 205 5.90 -2.44 -20.01
C PRO A 205 7.13 -1.53 -20.06
N THR A 206 7.01 -0.30 -19.55
CA THR A 206 8.08 0.71 -19.53
C THR A 206 9.02 0.59 -18.32
N GLY A 207 8.69 -0.24 -17.34
CA GLY A 207 9.50 -0.45 -16.13
C GLY A 207 9.75 0.82 -15.30
N GLY A 208 8.91 1.86 -15.41
CA GLY A 208 9.10 3.15 -14.72
C GLY A 208 10.13 4.08 -15.38
N LYS A 209 10.56 3.82 -16.62
CA LYS A 209 11.61 4.61 -17.29
C LYS A 209 11.07 5.67 -18.25
N ALA A 210 9.89 5.46 -18.81
CA ALA A 210 9.24 6.30 -19.82
C ALA A 210 7.75 6.43 -19.53
N GLY A 211 7.11 7.44 -20.11
CA GLY A 211 5.71 7.73 -19.85
C GLY A 211 5.49 8.33 -18.47
N ILE A 212 4.24 8.39 -18.06
CA ILE A 212 3.79 8.93 -16.78
C ILE A 212 4.43 8.19 -15.59
N SER A 213 4.68 6.89 -15.76
CA SER A 213 5.34 6.05 -14.75
C SER A 213 6.72 6.56 -14.33
N SER A 214 7.38 7.40 -15.14
CA SER A 214 8.69 8.00 -14.83
C SER A 214 8.68 8.95 -13.63
N LEU A 215 7.52 9.49 -13.25
CA LEU A 215 7.33 10.32 -12.06
C LEU A 215 7.33 9.51 -10.75
N LEU A 216 7.03 8.21 -10.80
CA LEU A 216 6.90 7.38 -9.61
C LEU A 216 8.28 7.11 -9.00
N ASP A 217 8.51 7.71 -7.83
CA ASP A 217 9.72 7.54 -7.01
C ASP A 217 9.32 7.13 -5.60
N GLY A 218 9.95 6.08 -5.07
CA GLY A 218 9.58 5.53 -3.77
C GLY A 218 9.62 6.56 -2.65
N HIS A 219 10.67 7.39 -2.58
CA HIS A 219 10.79 8.37 -1.51
C HIS A 219 9.73 9.47 -1.60
N LYS A 220 9.23 9.77 -2.80
CA LYS A 220 8.19 10.78 -3.01
C LYS A 220 6.80 10.22 -2.75
N VAL A 221 6.54 9.00 -3.19
CA VAL A 221 5.23 8.35 -3.02
C VAL A 221 4.94 8.07 -1.56
N PHE A 222 5.92 7.48 -0.85
CA PHE A 222 5.76 7.09 0.55
C PHE A 222 5.92 8.27 1.54
N ASP A 223 6.29 9.47 1.06
CA ASP A 223 6.28 10.72 1.83
C ASP A 223 5.00 11.54 1.64
N SER A 224 3.94 10.96 1.07
CA SER A 224 2.60 11.56 1.01
C SER A 224 1.90 11.51 2.38
N LEU A 225 0.78 12.22 2.56
CA LEU A 225 -0.04 12.13 3.78
C LEU A 225 -0.86 10.83 3.80
N TRP A 226 -1.30 10.40 2.63
CA TRP A 226 -1.98 9.15 2.37
C TRP A 226 -1.53 8.66 1.00
N HIS A 227 -1.28 7.37 0.88
CA HIS A 227 -1.07 6.72 -0.41
C HIS A 227 -1.67 5.33 -0.40
N GLY A 228 -2.17 4.93 -1.56
CA GLY A 228 -2.60 3.57 -1.87
C GLY A 228 -2.01 3.13 -3.20
N MET A 229 -1.51 1.91 -3.26
CA MET A 229 -1.19 1.23 -4.51
C MET A 229 -2.01 -0.05 -4.63
N SER A 230 -2.59 -0.28 -5.80
CA SER A 230 -3.43 -1.45 -6.07
C SER A 230 -2.97 -2.18 -7.32
N VAL A 231 -3.05 -3.50 -7.29
CA VAL A 231 -2.86 -4.39 -8.43
C VAL A 231 -4.08 -5.28 -8.50
N ASP A 232 -4.90 -5.05 -9.51
CA ASP A 232 -6.19 -5.71 -9.70
C ASP A 232 -6.17 -6.46 -11.04
N ILE A 233 -6.38 -7.77 -11.00
CA ILE A 233 -6.44 -8.63 -12.18
C ILE A 233 -7.84 -9.22 -12.26
N VAL A 234 -8.50 -9.05 -13.39
CA VAL A 234 -9.82 -9.61 -13.67
C VAL A 234 -9.77 -10.43 -14.94
N SER A 235 -10.26 -11.67 -14.87
CA SER A 235 -10.48 -12.54 -16.02
C SER A 235 -11.85 -12.27 -16.63
N GLU A 236 -11.88 -11.73 -17.84
CA GLU A 236 -13.10 -11.51 -18.62
C GLU A 236 -13.18 -12.52 -19.76
N CYS A 237 -14.27 -13.28 -19.84
CA CYS A 237 -14.45 -14.29 -20.87
C CYS A 237 -15.58 -13.91 -21.81
N THR A 238 -15.31 -13.94 -23.11
CA THR A 238 -16.35 -13.78 -24.12
C THR A 238 -17.11 -15.11 -24.28
N GLY A 239 -18.36 -15.04 -24.73
CA GLY A 239 -19.26 -16.21 -24.85
C GLY A 239 -18.74 -17.32 -25.78
N GLU A 240 -17.67 -17.07 -26.54
CA GLU A 240 -16.99 -18.02 -27.42
C GLU A 240 -15.96 -18.90 -26.69
N GLY A 241 -15.79 -18.72 -25.37
CA GLY A 241 -14.89 -19.52 -24.54
C GLY A 241 -13.45 -18.98 -24.47
N LEU A 242 -13.14 -17.87 -25.15
CA LEU A 242 -11.86 -17.17 -25.00
C LEU A 242 -11.93 -16.17 -23.85
N CYS A 243 -10.87 -16.10 -23.06
CA CYS A 243 -10.74 -15.19 -21.93
C CYS A 243 -9.58 -14.23 -22.11
N LYS A 244 -9.70 -13.06 -21.52
CA LYS A 244 -8.68 -12.01 -21.48
C LYS A 244 -8.43 -11.63 -20.02
N LEU A 245 -7.16 -11.40 -19.67
CA LEU A 245 -6.77 -10.87 -18.37
C LEU A 245 -6.64 -9.36 -18.51
N ASN A 246 -7.42 -8.63 -17.72
CA ASN A 246 -7.32 -7.19 -17.57
C ASN A 246 -6.57 -6.91 -16.27
N LEU A 247 -5.41 -6.24 -16.37
CA LEU A 247 -4.61 -5.78 -15.26
C LEU A 247 -4.81 -4.27 -15.10
N TYR A 248 -5.34 -3.88 -13.94
CA TYR A 248 -5.43 -2.50 -13.49
C TYR A 248 -4.42 -2.28 -12.38
N GLN A 249 -3.53 -1.32 -12.57
CA GLN A 249 -2.60 -0.90 -11.54
C GLN A 249 -2.86 0.57 -11.23
N THR A 250 -3.09 0.89 -9.96
CA THR A 250 -3.33 2.27 -9.54
C THR A 250 -2.35 2.69 -8.45
N VAL A 251 -1.92 3.95 -8.47
CA VAL A 251 -1.22 4.60 -7.35
C VAL A 251 -1.92 5.92 -7.09
N SER A 252 -2.63 6.01 -5.97
CA SER A 252 -3.27 7.24 -5.52
C SER A 252 -2.55 7.80 -4.31
N GLN A 253 -2.37 9.12 -4.26
CA GLN A 253 -1.69 9.77 -3.15
C GLN A 253 -2.15 11.20 -2.90
N VAL A 254 -2.09 11.62 -1.65
CA VAL A 254 -2.32 13.00 -1.22
C VAL A 254 -1.00 13.64 -0.80
N ILE A 255 -0.48 14.52 -1.63
CA ILE A 255 0.79 15.21 -1.41
C ILE A 255 0.54 16.50 -0.64
N ASP A 256 1.40 16.79 0.34
CA ASP A 256 1.48 18.09 0.98
C ASP A 256 2.48 18.97 0.21
N ILE A 257 1.96 19.98 -0.51
CA ILE A 257 2.76 20.82 -1.40
C ILE A 257 3.79 21.61 -0.60
N VAL A 258 3.38 22.24 0.51
CA VAL A 258 4.26 23.09 1.34
C VAL A 258 5.37 22.25 1.96
N ARG A 259 5.04 21.05 2.47
CA ARG A 259 6.04 20.11 2.99
C ARG A 259 7.06 19.70 1.93
N SER A 260 6.59 19.46 0.70
CA SER A 260 7.43 19.02 -0.43
C SER A 260 8.38 20.12 -0.89
N LEU A 261 7.89 21.36 -1.00
CA LEU A 261 8.70 22.54 -1.31
C LEU A 261 9.75 22.80 -0.22
N ARG A 262 9.36 22.78 1.05
CA ARG A 262 10.29 22.96 2.18
C ARG A 262 11.41 21.93 2.17
N LYS A 263 11.11 20.66 1.90
CA LYS A 263 12.16 19.61 1.85
C LYS A 263 13.21 19.87 0.77
N LYS A 264 12.79 20.46 -0.36
CA LYS A 264 13.70 20.83 -1.45
C LYS A 264 14.60 22.01 -1.06
N GLU A 265 14.06 22.98 -0.33
CA GLU A 265 14.78 24.20 0.07
C GLU A 265 15.66 24.02 1.32
N GLU A 266 15.15 23.35 2.35
CA GLU A 266 15.76 23.28 3.69
C GLU A 266 16.36 21.90 4.03
N GLY A 267 16.07 20.88 3.21
CA GLY A 267 16.47 19.49 3.38
C GLY A 267 15.39 18.62 4.04
N GLY A 268 15.66 17.31 4.15
CA GLY A 268 14.70 16.32 4.65
C GLY A 268 14.38 16.41 6.15
N ILE A 269 15.27 17.00 6.94
CA ILE A 269 15.12 17.10 8.41
C ILE A 269 14.34 18.38 8.73
N PRO A 270 13.18 18.29 9.41
CA PRO A 270 12.44 19.46 9.84
C PRO A 270 13.30 20.34 10.74
N LYS A 271 13.55 21.58 10.33
CA LYS A 271 14.20 22.60 11.16
C LYS A 271 13.14 23.55 11.70
N PRO A 272 13.30 24.08 12.93
CA PRO A 272 12.44 25.13 13.42
C PRO A 272 12.49 26.33 12.46
N THR A 273 11.33 26.85 12.08
CA THR A 273 11.26 28.06 11.26
C THR A 273 11.90 29.22 12.02
N PRO A 274 12.90 29.92 11.44
CA PRO A 274 13.50 31.09 12.07
C PRO A 274 12.44 32.15 12.41
N GLY A 275 12.62 32.87 13.52
CA GLY A 275 11.64 33.86 14.00
C GLY A 275 11.21 34.89 12.95
N GLU A 276 12.14 35.33 12.12
CA GLU A 276 11.90 36.29 11.02
C GLU A 276 10.99 35.73 9.90
N LYS A 277 10.93 34.41 9.75
CA LYS A 277 10.09 33.72 8.75
C LYS A 277 8.76 33.25 9.34
N LEU A 278 8.50 33.48 10.63
CA LEU A 278 7.22 33.13 11.24
C LEU A 278 6.12 34.00 10.64
N ARG A 279 5.04 33.35 10.19
CA ARG A 279 3.88 34.03 9.62
C ARG A 279 2.93 34.36 10.76
N CYS A 280 3.01 35.59 11.26
CA CYS A 280 2.24 36.05 12.40
C CYS A 280 1.13 37.02 11.98
N ASP A 281 -0.02 36.90 12.62
CA ASP A 281 -1.13 37.83 12.49
C ASP A 281 -0.79 39.12 13.25
N THR A 282 -0.50 40.20 12.52
CA THR A 282 -0.12 41.50 13.09
C THR A 282 -1.32 42.30 13.62
N SER A 283 -2.55 41.80 13.43
CA SER A 283 -3.74 42.41 14.03
C SER A 283 -3.91 42.08 15.51
N LYS A 284 -3.21 41.04 16.00
CA LYS A 284 -3.17 40.60 17.39
C LYS A 284 -1.85 41.01 18.04
N ASP A 285 -1.73 40.79 19.35
CA ASP A 285 -0.49 41.05 20.08
C ASP A 285 0.69 40.34 19.41
N TYR A 286 1.61 41.14 18.89
CA TYR A 286 2.80 40.67 18.19
C TYR A 286 4.05 41.28 18.84
N ASN A 287 4.90 40.43 19.39
CA ASN A 287 6.19 40.81 19.96
C ASN A 287 7.19 39.65 19.82
N ILE A 288 8.42 39.84 20.30
CA ILE A 288 9.51 38.86 20.20
C ILE A 288 9.15 37.50 20.84
N TRP A 289 8.19 37.47 21.79
CA TRP A 289 7.75 36.28 22.51
C TRP A 289 6.39 35.74 22.06
N GLN A 290 5.61 36.54 21.33
CA GLN A 290 4.22 36.25 20.99
C GLN A 290 3.98 36.46 19.50
N CYS A 291 3.63 35.36 18.82
CA CYS A 291 3.26 35.32 17.42
C CYS A 291 2.01 34.45 17.29
N PHE A 292 0.88 35.06 16.94
CA PHE A 292 -0.32 34.29 16.58
C PHE A 292 -0.15 33.78 15.15
N PRO A 293 -0.09 32.45 14.93
CA PRO A 293 0.24 31.90 13.62
C PRO A 293 -0.89 32.15 12.60
N LEU A 294 -0.51 32.61 11.41
CA LEU A 294 -1.38 32.64 10.24
C LEU A 294 -1.45 31.24 9.61
N SER A 295 -2.56 30.96 8.93
CA SER A 295 -2.71 29.75 8.11
C SER A 295 -1.71 29.73 6.96
N ASP A 296 -1.46 28.54 6.39
CA ASP A 296 -0.57 28.30 5.25
C ASP A 296 -0.73 29.34 4.10
N PRO A 297 0.33 29.59 3.31
CA PRO A 297 0.29 30.61 2.27
C PRO A 297 -0.72 30.22 1.19
N THR A 298 -1.49 31.21 0.73
CA THR A 298 -2.52 31.04 -0.31
C THR A 298 -1.95 31.20 -1.71
N GLU A 299 -0.92 32.02 -1.86
CA GLU A 299 -0.19 32.19 -3.12
C GLU A 299 0.91 31.14 -3.21
N LEU A 300 0.89 30.34 -4.27
CA LEU A 300 1.81 29.23 -4.46
C LEU A 300 2.17 29.04 -5.92
N GLN A 301 3.42 28.62 -6.16
CA GLN A 301 3.92 28.17 -7.44
C GLN A 301 4.68 26.86 -7.26
N TRP A 302 4.37 25.86 -8.06
CA TRP A 302 5.01 24.55 -8.01
C TRP A 302 4.89 23.84 -9.36
N SER A 303 5.67 22.79 -9.56
CA SER A 303 5.62 21.93 -10.75
C SER A 303 5.73 20.45 -10.40
N LEU A 304 5.43 19.56 -11.35
CA LEU A 304 5.63 18.13 -11.14
C LEU A 304 7.08 17.80 -10.83
N GLN A 305 8.03 18.45 -11.50
CA GLN A 305 9.45 18.33 -11.16
C GLN A 305 9.75 18.77 -9.73
N THR A 306 9.08 19.80 -9.20
CA THR A 306 9.29 20.18 -7.78
C THR A 306 8.75 19.15 -6.80
N LEU A 307 7.60 18.54 -7.09
CA LEU A 307 6.97 17.58 -6.19
C LEU A 307 7.67 16.20 -6.26
N TYR A 308 7.80 15.67 -7.48
CA TYR A 308 8.34 14.33 -7.76
C TYR A 308 9.86 14.30 -7.94
N GLY A 309 10.52 15.45 -8.13
CA GLY A 309 11.96 15.50 -8.42
C GLY A 309 12.32 15.09 -9.86
N ARG A 310 11.32 14.75 -10.69
CA ARG A 310 11.46 14.26 -12.06
C ARG A 310 10.37 14.86 -12.95
N THR A 311 10.64 14.93 -14.23
CA THR A 311 9.67 15.27 -15.29
C THR A 311 9.10 14.00 -15.93
N ILE A 312 8.02 14.13 -16.70
CA ILE A 312 7.48 13.01 -17.46
C ILE A 312 8.35 12.82 -18.71
N LYS A 313 8.94 11.63 -18.86
CA LYS A 313 9.84 11.29 -19.97
C LYS A 313 9.09 10.69 -21.15
N GLY A 314 8.68 11.52 -22.11
CA GLY A 314 8.00 11.12 -23.33
C GLY A 314 6.72 10.32 -23.11
N PRO A 315 6.11 9.79 -24.19
CA PRO A 315 5.04 8.80 -24.09
C PRO A 315 5.61 7.44 -23.66
N ALA A 316 4.74 6.54 -23.20
CA ALA A 316 5.14 5.15 -22.95
C ALA A 316 5.49 4.39 -24.24
N PHE A 317 4.73 4.61 -25.31
CA PHE A 317 4.97 4.08 -26.65
C PHE A 317 4.87 5.20 -27.68
N GLU A 318 5.84 5.28 -28.59
CA GLU A 318 5.84 6.31 -29.64
C GLU A 318 4.78 6.01 -30.71
N GLY A 319 4.09 7.06 -31.19
CA GLY A 319 3.20 6.98 -32.35
C GLY A 319 1.72 6.72 -32.07
N ASP A 320 1.33 6.46 -30.82
CA ASP A 320 -0.07 6.31 -30.42
C ASP A 320 -0.52 7.46 -29.50
N GLN A 321 -1.57 8.18 -29.92
CA GLN A 321 -2.05 9.38 -29.23
C GLN A 321 -2.87 9.08 -27.99
N GLU A 322 -3.30 7.83 -27.80
CA GLU A 322 -4.21 7.46 -26.72
C GLU A 322 -3.54 6.78 -25.53
N VAL A 323 -2.24 6.50 -25.63
CA VAL A 323 -1.51 5.73 -24.61
C VAL A 323 -1.29 6.55 -23.34
N SER A 324 -0.70 7.73 -23.45
CA SER A 324 -0.28 8.54 -22.29
C SER A 324 -1.11 9.82 -22.17
N LYS A 325 -1.95 9.94 -21.13
CA LYS A 325 -2.85 11.08 -20.92
C LYS A 325 -2.67 11.73 -19.54
N VAL A 326 -2.65 13.05 -19.48
CA VAL A 326 -2.66 13.81 -18.23
C VAL A 326 -3.96 14.59 -18.14
N ILE A 327 -4.69 14.40 -17.04
CA ILE A 327 -5.97 15.03 -16.73
C ILE A 327 -5.77 15.88 -15.49
N ILE A 328 -6.16 17.16 -15.56
CA ILE A 328 -5.99 18.11 -14.47
C ILE A 328 -7.33 18.78 -14.17
N ASP A 329 -7.86 18.51 -12.99
CA ASP A 329 -9.02 19.20 -12.46
C ASP A 329 -8.56 20.43 -11.67
N HIS A 330 -9.01 21.61 -12.07
CA HIS A 330 -8.63 22.88 -11.47
C HIS A 330 -9.77 23.90 -11.55
N ASP A 331 -9.67 24.96 -10.74
CA ASP A 331 -10.57 26.11 -10.86
C ASP A 331 -9.88 27.16 -11.75
N PRO A 332 -10.35 27.39 -12.99
CA PRO A 332 -9.70 28.27 -13.96
C PRO A 332 -9.74 29.75 -13.55
N SER A 333 -10.55 30.12 -12.55
CA SER A 333 -10.61 31.51 -12.07
C SER A 333 -9.40 31.91 -11.22
N VAL A 334 -8.66 30.94 -10.66
CA VAL A 334 -7.54 31.19 -9.73
C VAL A 334 -6.28 30.42 -10.09
N TRP A 335 -6.42 29.22 -10.66
CA TRP A 335 -5.31 28.35 -11.01
C TRP A 335 -4.92 28.53 -12.46
N ASN A 336 -3.66 28.90 -12.71
CA ASN A 336 -3.06 28.92 -14.02
C ASN A 336 -2.07 27.75 -14.16
N VAL A 337 -2.30 26.93 -15.19
CA VAL A 337 -1.50 25.74 -15.51
C VAL A 337 -0.76 25.97 -16.83
N THR A 338 0.55 25.77 -16.81
CA THR A 338 1.41 25.86 -17.99
C THR A 338 2.18 24.57 -18.19
N LEU A 339 2.23 24.10 -19.43
CA LEU A 339 3.05 22.97 -19.85
C LEU A 339 4.41 23.46 -20.36
N GLN A 340 5.48 22.92 -19.80
CA GLN A 340 6.83 23.08 -20.34
C GLN A 340 7.25 21.76 -21.01
N LYS A 341 7.59 21.84 -22.30
CA LYS A 341 8.23 20.78 -23.06
C LYS A 341 9.72 21.11 -23.20
N GLU A 342 10.58 20.18 -22.83
CA GLU A 342 12.02 20.34 -22.89
C GLU A 342 12.66 19.25 -23.75
N SER A 343 13.56 19.69 -24.62
CA SER A 343 14.46 18.84 -25.39
C SER A 343 15.89 19.40 -25.27
N PRO A 344 16.93 18.65 -25.69
CA PRO A 344 18.31 19.15 -25.62
C PRO A 344 18.57 20.45 -26.40
N THR A 345 17.69 20.81 -27.34
CA THR A 345 17.88 21.95 -28.25
C THR A 345 16.84 23.06 -28.09
N PHE A 346 15.71 22.81 -27.45
CA PHE A 346 14.67 23.83 -27.23
C PHE A 346 13.86 23.60 -25.95
N VAL A 347 13.32 24.68 -25.41
CA VAL A 347 12.30 24.68 -24.36
C VAL A 347 11.07 25.40 -24.91
N ALA A 348 9.93 24.71 -24.99
CA ALA A 348 8.66 25.27 -25.41
C ALA A 348 7.72 25.36 -24.21
N THR A 349 7.05 26.49 -24.03
CA THR A 349 6.05 26.67 -22.97
C THR A 349 4.69 26.95 -23.60
N ARG A 350 3.66 26.24 -23.16
CA ARG A 350 2.27 26.43 -23.57
C ARG A 350 1.42 26.68 -22.34
N SER A 351 0.70 27.79 -22.30
CA SER A 351 -0.38 28.02 -21.33
C SER A 351 -1.67 27.38 -21.82
N PHE A 352 -2.43 26.75 -20.93
CA PHE A 352 -3.76 26.27 -21.25
C PHE A 352 -4.78 27.40 -21.05
N ASP A 353 -5.53 27.75 -22.10
CA ASP A 353 -6.73 28.58 -21.98
C ASP A 353 -7.93 27.63 -22.03
N THR A 354 -8.57 27.42 -20.89
CA THR A 354 -9.62 26.40 -20.74
C THR A 354 -11.00 26.91 -21.08
N HIS A 355 -11.16 28.18 -21.50
CA HIS A 355 -12.44 28.79 -21.84
C HIS A 355 -13.57 28.50 -20.81
N GLY A 356 -13.21 28.38 -19.53
CA GLY A 356 -14.13 28.08 -18.42
C GLY A 356 -14.36 26.60 -18.11
N SER A 357 -13.69 25.66 -18.79
CA SER A 357 -13.66 24.25 -18.38
C SER A 357 -12.79 24.06 -17.14
N ASN A 358 -13.29 23.28 -16.18
CA ASN A 358 -12.55 22.91 -14.96
C ASN A 358 -11.53 21.77 -15.20
N THR A 359 -11.55 21.13 -16.37
CA THR A 359 -10.71 19.98 -16.66
C THR A 359 -9.86 20.24 -17.89
N ILE A 360 -8.55 20.01 -17.76
CA ILE A 360 -7.57 20.00 -18.85
C ILE A 360 -7.24 18.54 -19.16
N VAL A 361 -7.23 18.17 -20.45
CA VAL A 361 -6.79 16.85 -20.92
C VAL A 361 -5.69 17.07 -21.95
N GLU A 362 -4.48 16.58 -21.67
CA GLU A 362 -3.33 16.65 -22.57
C GLU A 362 -2.80 15.25 -22.84
N SER A 363 -2.69 14.88 -24.12
CA SER A 363 -2.02 13.65 -24.55
C SER A 363 -0.53 13.89 -24.74
N ILE A 364 0.30 13.00 -24.18
CA ILE A 364 1.75 12.99 -24.36
C ILE A 364 2.06 12.12 -25.56
N THR A 365 2.63 12.69 -26.63
CA THR A 365 2.80 12.01 -27.92
C THR A 365 4.24 12.07 -28.45
N GLU A 366 4.95 13.17 -28.18
CA GLU A 366 6.32 13.38 -28.65
C GLU A 366 7.33 12.98 -27.56
N PRO A 367 8.51 12.44 -27.91
CA PRO A 367 9.54 11.98 -26.96
C PRO A 367 10.35 13.15 -26.37
N TYR A 368 9.66 14.07 -25.69
CA TYR A 368 10.24 15.19 -24.95
C TYR A 368 10.05 15.00 -23.45
N ASP A 369 10.74 15.80 -22.64
CA ASP A 369 10.48 15.88 -21.21
C ASP A 369 9.35 16.89 -20.95
N TYR A 370 8.30 16.48 -20.23
CA TYR A 370 7.13 17.30 -19.93
C TYR A 370 7.10 17.65 -18.44
N ASP A 371 6.94 18.93 -18.12
CA ASP A 371 6.70 19.43 -16.76
C ASP A 371 5.45 20.31 -16.73
N PHE A 372 4.51 19.97 -15.86
CA PHE A 372 3.31 20.78 -15.63
C PHE A 372 3.56 21.70 -14.44
N LYS A 373 3.46 23.01 -14.69
CA LYS A 373 3.62 24.06 -13.68
C LYS A 373 2.27 24.65 -13.31
N PHE A 374 2.07 24.81 -12.00
CA PHE A 374 0.87 25.35 -11.39
C PHE A 374 1.21 26.64 -10.68
N SER A 375 0.40 27.67 -10.89
CA SER A 375 0.48 28.94 -10.20
C SER A 375 -0.91 29.38 -9.76
N THR A 376 -1.03 29.87 -8.52
CA THR A 376 -2.30 30.31 -7.96
C THR A 376 -2.12 31.53 -7.08
N SER A 377 -3.08 32.45 -7.13
CA SER A 377 -3.18 33.57 -6.19
C SER A 377 -3.94 33.18 -4.91
N ASN A 378 -4.76 32.13 -4.94
CA ASN A 378 -5.50 31.64 -3.79
C ASN A 378 -5.79 30.14 -3.85
N SER A 379 -4.92 29.36 -3.24
CA SER A 379 -5.00 27.90 -3.14
C SER A 379 -6.18 27.38 -2.31
N SER A 380 -6.93 28.24 -1.62
CA SER A 380 -8.12 27.82 -0.87
C SER A 380 -9.33 27.60 -1.78
N LYS A 381 -9.34 28.20 -2.98
CA LYS A 381 -10.35 27.98 -4.00
C LYS A 381 -9.94 26.80 -4.86
N VAL A 382 -10.73 25.73 -4.79
CA VAL A 382 -10.51 24.48 -5.53
C VAL A 382 -11.85 23.96 -6.05
N VAL A 383 -11.79 22.97 -6.95
CA VAL A 383 -12.98 22.29 -7.48
C VAL A 383 -13.82 21.71 -6.33
N PRO A 384 -15.15 21.96 -6.29
CA PRO A 384 -16.03 21.51 -5.23
C PRO A 384 -15.87 20.03 -4.90
N ILE A 385 -15.81 19.74 -3.60
CA ILE A 385 -15.60 18.39 -3.09
C ILE A 385 -16.94 17.69 -2.95
N GLU A 386 -17.02 16.48 -3.49
CA GLU A 386 -18.19 15.63 -3.33
C GLU A 386 -18.12 14.89 -1.99
N ALA A 387 -19.16 15.04 -1.16
CA ALA A 387 -19.22 14.36 0.13
C ALA A 387 -19.46 12.84 -0.06
N PRO A 388 -18.83 11.98 0.76
CA PRO A 388 -19.11 10.55 0.76
C PRO A 388 -20.54 10.28 1.25
N PRO A 389 -21.16 9.17 0.81
CA PRO A 389 -22.51 8.80 1.21
C PRO A 389 -22.63 8.43 2.69
N LEU A 390 -21.52 8.09 3.36
CA LEU A 390 -21.50 7.66 4.75
C LEU A 390 -20.16 7.99 5.40
N TYR A 391 -20.19 8.48 6.64
CA TYR A 391 -19.00 8.60 7.50
C TYR A 391 -19.01 7.52 8.58
N VAL A 392 -17.88 6.83 8.77
CA VAL A 392 -17.77 5.75 9.75
C VAL A 392 -16.52 5.95 10.60
N SER A 393 -16.69 5.86 11.91
CA SER A 393 -15.60 5.86 12.88
C SER A 393 -15.69 4.64 13.79
N ARG A 394 -14.56 4.03 14.07
CA ARG A 394 -14.44 2.82 14.89
C ARG A 394 -13.46 3.09 16.03
N SER A 395 -13.78 2.64 17.24
CA SER A 395 -12.98 2.90 18.44
C SER A 395 -13.12 1.78 19.46
N LEU A 396 -12.05 1.49 20.20
CA LEU A 396 -12.07 0.60 21.36
C LEU A 396 -12.55 1.36 22.60
N THR A 397 -13.27 0.68 23.47
CA THR A 397 -13.77 1.18 24.76
C THR A 397 -13.32 0.27 25.90
N GLY A 398 -13.20 0.81 27.11
CA GLY A 398 -12.76 0.08 28.29
C GLY A 398 -11.25 0.11 28.52
N TYR A 399 -10.85 -0.05 29.78
CA TYR A 399 -9.47 0.08 30.24
C TYR A 399 -8.85 -1.26 30.68
N SER A 400 -9.62 -2.34 30.65
CA SER A 400 -9.18 -3.62 31.20
C SER A 400 -8.25 -4.38 30.27
N LEU A 401 -7.41 -5.25 30.84
CA LEU A 401 -6.50 -6.12 30.08
C LEU A 401 -7.14 -7.46 29.70
N ASP A 402 -8.24 -7.85 30.35
CA ASP A 402 -9.02 -9.07 30.08
C ASP A 402 -10.27 -8.79 29.24
N LYS A 403 -10.86 -7.60 29.36
CA LYS A 403 -12.09 -7.20 28.65
C LYS A 403 -11.94 -5.87 27.93
N GLY A 404 -12.72 -5.69 26.87
CA GLY A 404 -12.89 -4.43 26.18
C GLY A 404 -14.28 -4.34 25.56
N GLY A 405 -14.55 -3.20 24.94
CA GLY A 405 -15.70 -3.03 24.07
C GLY A 405 -15.29 -2.39 22.76
N LEU A 406 -16.11 -2.57 21.74
CA LEU A 406 -15.97 -1.92 20.46
C LEU A 406 -17.16 -1.01 20.24
N ARG A 407 -16.88 0.22 19.81
CA ARG A 407 -17.89 1.20 19.39
C ARG A 407 -17.65 1.59 17.95
N VAL A 408 -18.69 1.43 17.13
CA VAL A 408 -18.72 1.82 15.71
C VAL A 408 -19.82 2.83 15.52
N VAL A 409 -19.52 3.95 14.87
CA VAL A 409 -20.46 5.05 14.65
C VAL A 409 -20.58 5.31 13.15
N PHE A 410 -21.80 5.20 12.64
CA PHE A 410 -22.19 5.45 11.25
C PHE A 410 -22.97 6.76 11.19
N THR A 411 -22.55 7.71 10.37
CA THR A 411 -23.24 9.00 10.19
C THR A 411 -23.62 9.16 8.73
N ASN A 412 -24.92 9.31 8.47
CA ASN A 412 -25.49 9.56 7.16
C ASN A 412 -25.67 11.08 6.97
N PRO A 413 -24.85 11.75 6.13
CA PRO A 413 -25.00 13.17 5.83
C PRO A 413 -26.09 13.45 4.77
N GLY A 414 -26.60 12.43 4.09
CA GLY A 414 -27.57 12.55 3.01
C GLY A 414 -29.01 12.73 3.48
N THR A 415 -29.86 13.14 2.55
CA THR A 415 -31.32 13.29 2.73
C THR A 415 -32.11 12.01 2.48
N GLU A 416 -31.45 10.94 2.06
CA GLU A 416 -32.03 9.63 1.79
C GLU A 416 -31.45 8.57 2.73
N ASP A 417 -32.17 7.47 2.89
CA ASP A 417 -31.73 6.34 3.69
C ASP A 417 -30.61 5.58 2.97
N VAL A 418 -29.53 5.28 3.69
CA VAL A 418 -28.36 4.61 3.12
C VAL A 418 -28.32 3.16 3.58
N THR A 419 -28.33 2.24 2.62
CA THR A 419 -28.15 0.80 2.86
C THR A 419 -26.74 0.37 2.51
N PHE A 420 -26.06 -0.32 3.43
CA PHE A 420 -24.68 -0.74 3.24
C PHE A 420 -24.36 -2.06 3.94
N THR A 421 -23.35 -2.76 3.43
CA THR A 421 -22.77 -3.95 4.05
C THR A 421 -21.59 -3.52 4.91
N TYR A 422 -21.61 -3.89 6.18
CA TYR A 422 -20.52 -3.77 7.13
C TYR A 422 -19.88 -5.13 7.36
N PHE A 423 -18.62 -5.27 6.99
CA PHE A 423 -17.81 -6.47 7.18
C PHE A 423 -16.71 -6.18 8.22
N GLU A 424 -16.62 -7.04 9.22
CA GLU A 424 -15.63 -6.96 10.28
C GLU A 424 -15.00 -8.35 10.49
N SER A 425 -13.68 -8.40 10.39
CA SER A 425 -12.86 -9.54 10.77
C SER A 425 -12.03 -9.17 11.99
N LEU A 426 -12.11 -9.98 13.04
CA LEU A 426 -11.36 -9.76 14.28
C LEU A 426 -10.47 -10.97 14.58
N PRO A 427 -9.25 -10.76 15.09
CA PRO A 427 -8.38 -11.85 15.49
C PRO A 427 -9.05 -12.80 16.49
N TRP A 428 -8.65 -14.07 16.46
CA TRP A 428 -9.28 -15.10 17.31
C TRP A 428 -9.16 -14.82 18.81
N PHE A 429 -8.15 -14.05 19.22
CA PHE A 429 -7.94 -13.63 20.60
C PHE A 429 -8.83 -12.46 21.04
N MET A 430 -9.70 -11.95 20.16
CA MET A 430 -10.73 -10.95 20.47
C MET A 430 -12.11 -11.60 20.36
N ARG A 431 -12.63 -12.09 21.49
CA ARG A 431 -13.86 -12.89 21.53
C ARG A 431 -15.09 -12.01 21.72
N LEU A 432 -15.86 -11.83 20.65
CA LEU A 432 -17.06 -11.00 20.63
C LEU A 432 -18.24 -11.60 21.40
N TYR A 433 -18.97 -10.75 22.12
CA TYR A 433 -20.27 -11.06 22.70
C TYR A 433 -21.39 -10.31 21.98
N LEU A 434 -21.99 -10.95 20.97
CA LEU A 434 -23.17 -10.38 20.29
C LEU A 434 -24.39 -10.22 21.21
N SER A 435 -24.41 -10.87 22.38
CA SER A 435 -25.45 -10.69 23.40
C SER A 435 -25.43 -9.32 24.06
N THR A 436 -24.31 -8.60 24.04
CA THR A 436 -24.17 -7.25 24.61
C THR A 436 -24.31 -6.17 23.54
N LEU A 437 -24.80 -6.53 22.35
CA LEU A 437 -24.99 -5.60 21.26
C LEU A 437 -26.04 -4.57 21.64
N ASP A 438 -25.64 -3.30 21.71
CA ASP A 438 -26.51 -2.15 21.95
C ASP A 438 -26.42 -1.18 20.77
N ILE A 439 -27.54 -0.56 20.44
CA ILE A 439 -27.68 0.35 19.32
C ILE A 439 -28.28 1.66 19.82
N THR A 440 -27.60 2.76 19.51
CA THR A 440 -28.07 4.11 19.80
C THR A 440 -28.25 4.88 18.50
N LEU A 441 -29.40 5.54 18.35
CA LEU A 441 -29.69 6.43 17.23
C LEU A 441 -29.69 7.86 17.72
N LYS A 442 -28.92 8.72 17.06
CA LYS A 442 -28.94 10.17 17.25
C LYS A 442 -29.50 10.82 15.99
N ASN A 443 -30.54 11.63 16.16
CA ASN A 443 -31.16 12.43 15.10
C ASN A 443 -31.35 13.87 15.60
N SER A 444 -32.13 14.69 14.89
CA SER A 444 -32.43 16.06 15.29
C SER A 444 -33.26 16.19 16.58
N THR A 445 -34.01 15.15 16.97
CA THR A 445 -34.89 15.18 18.15
C THR A 445 -34.23 14.67 19.42
N GLY A 446 -33.09 13.98 19.33
CA GLY A 446 -32.30 13.54 20.48
C GLY A 446 -31.52 12.26 20.23
N THR A 447 -31.10 11.62 21.32
CA THR A 447 -30.45 10.30 21.29
C THR A 447 -31.40 9.27 21.89
N PHE A 448 -31.63 8.18 21.17
CA PHE A 448 -32.56 7.12 21.52
C PHE A 448 -31.84 5.77 21.56
N HIS A 449 -32.07 4.99 22.62
CA HIS A 449 -31.66 3.58 22.68
C HIS A 449 -32.68 2.73 21.92
N ILE A 450 -32.19 1.94 20.97
CA ILE A 450 -33.03 1.12 20.10
C ILE A 450 -33.14 -0.28 20.71
N LYS A 451 -34.34 -0.68 21.12
CA LYS A 451 -34.60 -2.04 21.63
C LYS A 451 -34.79 -3.07 20.51
N ASP A 452 -35.37 -2.65 19.40
CA ASP A 452 -35.60 -3.53 18.25
C ASP A 452 -34.56 -3.27 17.16
N HIS A 453 -33.56 -4.13 17.10
CA HIS A 453 -32.46 -4.01 16.15
C HIS A 453 -32.88 -4.34 14.70
N SER A 454 -34.03 -4.99 14.49
CA SER A 454 -34.46 -5.44 13.16
C SER A 454 -34.79 -4.28 12.21
N GLN A 455 -35.10 -3.10 12.76
CA GLN A 455 -35.33 -1.89 11.98
C GLN A 455 -34.07 -1.42 11.22
N PHE A 456 -32.89 -1.60 11.81
CA PHE A 456 -31.63 -1.10 11.24
C PHE A 456 -30.76 -2.22 10.67
N ILE A 457 -30.84 -3.43 11.22
CA ILE A 457 -30.07 -4.59 10.77
C ILE A 457 -30.98 -5.50 9.93
N ARG A 458 -30.85 -5.42 8.61
CA ARG A 458 -31.65 -6.22 7.66
C ARG A 458 -31.21 -7.69 7.63
N SER A 459 -29.90 -7.93 7.69
CA SER A 459 -29.34 -9.29 7.68
C SER A 459 -28.08 -9.40 8.53
N ARG A 460 -27.82 -10.62 9.01
CA ARG A 460 -26.69 -10.93 9.90
C ARG A 460 -26.01 -12.22 9.46
N CYS A 461 -24.70 -12.18 9.30
CA CYS A 461 -23.86 -13.38 9.24
C CYS A 461 -22.78 -13.25 10.30
N TYR A 462 -22.75 -14.21 11.22
CA TYR A 462 -21.72 -14.28 12.24
C TYR A 462 -21.12 -15.67 12.28
N LYS A 463 -19.79 -15.73 12.29
CA LYS A 463 -19.04 -16.95 12.54
C LYS A 463 -18.05 -16.66 13.68
N PRO A 464 -18.20 -17.33 14.84
CA PRO A 464 -17.35 -17.06 15.99
C PRO A 464 -15.89 -17.46 15.73
N ALA A 465 -14.95 -16.80 16.43
CA ALA A 465 -13.55 -17.19 16.40
C ALA A 465 -13.33 -18.64 16.90
N VAL A 466 -12.30 -19.29 16.39
CA VAL A 466 -11.74 -20.54 16.93
C VAL A 466 -10.26 -20.30 17.16
N ASP A 467 -9.79 -20.54 18.37
CA ASP A 467 -8.42 -20.24 18.79
C ASP A 467 -7.40 -20.81 17.79
N ARG A 468 -6.55 -19.93 17.22
CA ARG A 468 -5.46 -20.26 16.26
C ARG A 468 -5.89 -20.93 14.95
N GLU A 469 -7.18 -21.04 14.70
CA GLU A 469 -7.69 -21.70 13.49
C GLU A 469 -8.55 -20.79 12.61
N ARG A 470 -9.31 -19.86 13.22
CA ARG A 470 -10.26 -19.02 12.49
C ARG A 470 -10.52 -17.69 13.19
N PRO A 471 -10.52 -16.55 12.46
CA PRO A 471 -10.89 -15.27 13.03
C PRO A 471 -12.39 -15.19 13.29
N SER A 472 -12.81 -14.23 14.12
CA SER A 472 -14.22 -13.88 14.23
C SER A 472 -14.65 -13.11 13.00
N HIS A 473 -15.74 -13.53 12.38
CA HIS A 473 -16.26 -12.94 11.17
C HIS A 473 -17.67 -12.43 11.43
N LEU A 474 -17.90 -11.16 11.15
CA LEU A 474 -19.15 -10.46 11.38
C LEU A 474 -19.52 -9.67 10.13
N GLU A 475 -20.70 -9.95 9.57
CA GLU A 475 -21.28 -9.19 8.47
C GLU A 475 -22.70 -8.76 8.82
N PHE A 476 -22.95 -7.47 8.67
CA PHE A 476 -24.26 -6.86 8.85
C PHE A 476 -24.65 -6.06 7.61
N VAL A 477 -25.90 -6.19 7.19
CA VAL A 477 -26.50 -5.25 6.23
C VAL A 477 -27.29 -4.23 7.03
N PHE A 478 -26.77 -3.01 7.09
CA PHE A 478 -27.37 -1.90 7.80
C PHE A 478 -28.21 -1.02 6.88
N SER A 479 -29.21 -0.38 7.46
CA SER A 479 -29.97 0.71 6.84
C SER A 479 -30.00 1.87 7.83
N VAL A 480 -29.34 2.99 7.50
CA VAL A 480 -29.25 4.18 8.36
C VAL A 480 -30.11 5.29 7.77
N PRO A 481 -31.07 5.84 8.54
CA PRO A 481 -31.95 6.90 8.04
C PRO A 481 -31.21 8.17 7.64
N ALA A 482 -31.84 8.96 6.78
CA ALA A 482 -31.37 10.30 6.41
C ALA A 482 -31.00 11.18 7.62
N LEU A 483 -29.91 11.95 7.49
CA LEU A 483 -29.45 12.95 8.48
C LEU A 483 -29.34 12.42 9.92
N SER A 484 -28.96 11.15 10.08
CA SER A 484 -28.90 10.48 11.38
C SER A 484 -27.56 9.80 11.62
N THR A 485 -27.25 9.59 12.91
CA THR A 485 -26.05 8.88 13.36
C THR A 485 -26.45 7.65 14.15
N LEU A 486 -26.07 6.47 13.67
CA LEU A 486 -26.27 5.19 14.34
C LEU A 486 -24.95 4.76 15.00
N ALA A 487 -24.95 4.49 16.30
CA ALA A 487 -23.80 3.95 17.00
C ALA A 487 -24.10 2.55 17.55
N LEU A 488 -23.23 1.61 17.19
CA LEU A 488 -23.24 0.21 17.57
C LEU A 488 -22.16 -0.03 18.62
N THR A 489 -22.51 -0.70 19.72
CA THR A 489 -21.56 -1.10 20.76
C THR A 489 -21.70 -2.57 21.09
N TYR A 490 -20.58 -3.26 21.29
CA TYR A 490 -20.56 -4.63 21.80
C TYR A 490 -19.26 -4.91 22.57
N ASP A 491 -19.32 -5.84 23.52
CA ASP A 491 -18.20 -6.19 24.39
C ASP A 491 -17.43 -7.38 23.82
N PHE A 492 -16.18 -7.49 24.22
CA PHE A 492 -15.32 -8.61 23.89
C PHE A 492 -14.33 -8.94 25.00
N ASP A 493 -13.94 -10.21 25.06
CA ASP A 493 -12.86 -10.69 25.93
C ASP A 493 -11.55 -10.79 25.13
N LYS A 494 -10.44 -10.56 25.82
CA LYS A 494 -9.07 -10.66 25.34
C LYS A 494 -8.47 -11.98 25.79
N SER A 495 -8.19 -12.88 24.85
CA SER A 495 -7.57 -14.16 25.15
C SER A 495 -6.08 -14.01 25.44
N LEU A 496 -5.55 -14.83 26.36
CA LEU A 496 -4.12 -14.90 26.63
C LEU A 496 -3.39 -15.56 25.45
N LEU A 497 -2.30 -14.91 25.02
CA LEU A 497 -1.41 -15.43 24.00
C LEU A 497 -0.24 -16.20 24.62
N LEU A 498 0.31 -17.13 23.85
CA LEU A 498 1.58 -17.77 24.16
C LEU A 498 2.72 -16.77 23.94
N TYR A 499 3.82 -16.93 24.68
CA TYR A 499 5.01 -16.09 24.55
C TYR A 499 5.48 -15.91 23.09
N ARG A 500 5.39 -16.97 22.27
CA ARG A 500 5.85 -16.96 20.86
C ARG A 500 4.90 -16.25 19.89
N GLU A 501 3.69 -15.90 20.35
CA GLU A 501 2.66 -15.24 19.55
C GLU A 501 2.73 -13.72 19.66
N TYR A 502 3.54 -13.20 20.60
CA TYR A 502 3.79 -11.77 20.69
C TYR A 502 4.75 -11.31 19.59
N PRO A 503 4.51 -10.13 18.99
CA PRO A 503 5.48 -9.50 18.11
C PRO A 503 6.76 -9.16 18.91
N PRO A 504 7.90 -8.93 18.23
CA PRO A 504 9.16 -8.57 18.89
C PRO A 504 9.05 -7.37 19.84
N ASP A 505 8.16 -6.41 19.54
CA ASP A 505 7.76 -5.35 20.46
C ASP A 505 6.34 -5.57 20.97
N ALA A 506 6.23 -6.36 22.04
CA ALA A 506 4.94 -6.68 22.65
C ALA A 506 4.23 -5.46 23.26
N ASN A 507 4.97 -4.39 23.61
CA ASN A 507 4.41 -3.20 24.25
C ASN A 507 3.67 -2.29 23.26
N HIS A 508 3.98 -2.38 21.97
CA HIS A 508 3.25 -1.66 20.93
C HIS A 508 1.76 -2.09 20.89
N GLY A 509 1.48 -3.37 21.10
CA GLY A 509 0.16 -3.95 20.94
C GLY A 509 -0.05 -4.57 19.56
N PHE A 510 -1.29 -4.97 19.28
CA PHE A 510 -1.68 -5.70 18.08
C PHE A 510 -2.59 -4.83 17.20
N ASP A 511 -2.23 -4.68 15.93
CA ASP A 511 -3.11 -4.00 14.98
C ASP A 511 -4.26 -4.92 14.58
N VAL A 512 -5.47 -4.42 14.77
CA VAL A 512 -6.71 -5.06 14.34
C VAL A 512 -7.07 -4.52 12.96
N GLU A 513 -7.40 -5.44 12.07
CA GLU A 513 -7.84 -5.18 10.72
C GLU A 513 -8.92 -4.08 10.64
N PRO A 514 -8.85 -3.17 9.66
CA PRO A 514 -9.95 -2.26 9.31
C PRO A 514 -11.25 -2.94 8.88
N ALA A 515 -12.39 -2.40 9.32
CA ALA A 515 -13.69 -2.83 8.83
C ALA A 515 -13.87 -2.42 7.37
N VAL A 516 -14.55 -3.23 6.56
CA VAL A 516 -14.88 -2.93 5.17
C VAL A 516 -16.35 -2.53 5.07
N ILE A 517 -16.61 -1.37 4.47
CA ILE A 517 -17.95 -0.85 4.25
C ILE A 517 -18.20 -0.75 2.75
N ARG A 518 -19.31 -1.33 2.28
CA ARG A 518 -19.77 -1.24 0.89
C ARG A 518 -21.17 -0.66 0.86
N VAL A 519 -21.30 0.55 0.33
CA VAL A 519 -22.57 1.26 0.16
C VAL A 519 -23.10 0.96 -1.23
N LYS A 520 -24.32 0.41 -1.31
CA LYS A 520 -24.97 0.09 -2.58
C LYS A 520 -25.83 1.27 -3.00
N ASN A 521 -25.54 1.86 -4.15
CA ASN A 521 -26.39 2.91 -4.71
C ASN A 521 -27.48 2.27 -5.58
N GLU A 522 -28.73 2.35 -5.14
CA GLU A 522 -29.87 1.73 -5.84
C GLU A 522 -30.12 2.36 -7.23
N ASN A 523 -29.72 3.62 -7.44
CA ASN A 523 -30.06 4.38 -8.63
C ASN A 523 -29.02 4.29 -9.77
N ASN A 524 -27.74 4.10 -9.45
CA ASN A 524 -26.64 4.14 -10.44
C ASN A 524 -25.92 2.80 -10.65
N GLY A 525 -26.25 1.75 -9.88
CA GLY A 525 -25.50 0.48 -9.89
C GLY A 525 -24.05 0.58 -9.39
N GLY A 526 -23.58 1.78 -9.04
CA GLY A 526 -22.26 2.03 -8.47
C GLY A 526 -22.19 1.63 -6.99
N VAL A 527 -21.05 1.06 -6.59
CA VAL A 527 -20.77 0.68 -5.20
C VAL A 527 -19.66 1.58 -4.67
N TYR A 528 -19.94 2.30 -3.57
CA TYR A 528 -18.91 3.05 -2.85
C TYR A 528 -18.33 2.19 -1.74
N GLU A 529 -17.03 1.91 -1.81
CA GLU A 529 -16.33 1.02 -0.90
C GLU A 529 -15.22 1.76 -0.15
N PHE A 530 -15.14 1.59 1.16
CA PHE A 530 -14.05 2.16 1.95
C PHE A 530 -13.78 1.32 3.19
N ARG A 531 -12.61 1.55 3.80
CA ARG A 531 -12.24 0.93 5.08
C ARG A 531 -12.23 1.94 6.20
N THR A 532 -12.49 1.48 7.43
CA THR A 532 -12.22 2.29 8.62
C THR A 532 -10.72 2.40 8.88
N THR A 533 -10.32 3.11 9.92
CA THR A 533 -8.96 2.99 10.47
C THR A 533 -8.76 1.61 11.12
N SER A 534 -7.51 1.14 11.17
CA SER A 534 -7.12 0.02 12.04
C SER A 534 -7.26 0.43 13.50
N LEU A 535 -7.34 -0.57 14.40
CA LEU A 535 -7.34 -0.33 15.84
C LEU A 535 -6.08 -0.93 16.45
N LEU A 536 -5.56 -0.28 17.49
CA LEU A 536 -4.44 -0.82 18.25
C LEU A 536 -4.96 -1.47 19.54
N LEU A 537 -4.91 -2.79 19.60
CA LEU A 537 -5.35 -3.58 20.75
C LEU A 537 -4.18 -3.89 21.67
N THR A 538 -4.30 -3.48 22.93
CA THR A 538 -3.36 -3.85 23.99
C THR A 538 -3.81 -5.14 24.68
N LEU A 539 -2.89 -6.10 24.77
CA LEU A 539 -3.03 -7.37 25.47
C LEU A 539 -2.13 -7.41 26.71
N PRO A 540 -2.40 -8.28 27.69
CA PRO A 540 -1.55 -8.42 28.88
C PRO A 540 -0.17 -8.98 28.50
N THR A 541 0.81 -8.10 28.36
CA THR A 541 2.18 -8.45 28.00
C THR A 541 2.85 -9.28 29.11
N PRO A 542 3.36 -10.48 28.82
CA PRO A 542 4.10 -11.27 29.80
C PRO A 542 5.46 -10.62 30.11
N ASP A 543 6.07 -11.01 31.23
CA ASP A 543 7.43 -10.58 31.58
C ASP A 543 8.48 -11.27 30.69
N PHE A 544 9.02 -10.53 29.71
CA PHE A 544 10.07 -11.00 28.81
C PHE A 544 11.47 -11.03 29.47
N SER A 545 11.64 -10.48 30.68
CA SER A 545 12.96 -10.40 31.32
C SER A 545 13.49 -11.76 31.78
N MET A 546 12.61 -12.68 32.22
CA MET A 546 13.02 -14.01 32.67
C MET A 546 13.67 -14.83 31.55
N PRO A 547 13.03 -15.03 30.38
CA PRO A 547 13.66 -15.71 29.26
C PRO A 547 14.97 -15.06 28.80
N TYR A 548 15.02 -13.72 28.77
CA TYR A 548 16.22 -12.97 28.40
C TYR A 548 17.40 -13.28 29.33
N ASN A 549 17.18 -13.25 30.65
CA ASN A 549 18.20 -13.56 31.64
C ASN A 549 18.73 -14.99 31.48
N VAL A 550 17.85 -15.95 31.21
CA VAL A 550 18.23 -17.35 30.96
C VAL A 550 19.02 -17.50 29.66
N ILE A 551 18.61 -16.83 28.59
CA ILE A 551 19.33 -16.85 27.30
C ILE A 551 20.74 -16.26 27.47
N ILE A 552 20.89 -15.12 28.15
CA ILE A 552 22.20 -14.53 28.41
C ILE A 552 23.09 -15.49 29.21
N LEU A 553 22.56 -16.07 30.29
CA LEU A 553 23.32 -17.00 31.12
C LEU A 553 23.75 -18.25 30.33
N THR A 554 22.85 -18.82 29.53
CA THR A 554 23.18 -20.02 28.74
C THR A 554 24.15 -19.70 27.60
N CYS A 555 23.97 -18.58 26.87
CA CYS A 555 24.89 -18.14 25.83
C CYS A 555 26.27 -17.79 26.39
N THR A 556 26.36 -17.16 27.56
CA THR A 556 27.65 -16.87 28.21
C THR A 556 28.38 -18.15 28.63
N VAL A 557 27.68 -19.11 29.24
CA VAL A 557 28.24 -20.43 29.58
C VAL A 557 28.74 -21.17 28.34
N LEU A 558 27.93 -21.19 27.26
CA LEU A 558 28.31 -21.82 25.99
C LEU A 558 29.49 -21.11 25.33
N SER A 559 29.53 -19.78 25.35
CA SER A 559 30.64 -18.99 24.81
C SER A 559 31.93 -19.25 25.57
N LEU A 560 31.88 -19.35 26.90
CA LEU A 560 33.04 -19.71 27.72
C LEU A 560 33.50 -21.15 27.45
N ALA A 561 32.58 -22.11 27.39
CA ALA A 561 32.92 -23.51 27.10
C ALA A 561 33.51 -23.70 25.69
N PHE A 562 32.90 -23.06 24.69
CA PHE A 562 33.42 -23.08 23.32
C PHE A 562 34.77 -22.36 23.25
N GLY A 563 34.90 -21.19 23.87
CA GLY A 563 36.14 -20.42 23.88
C GLY A 563 37.29 -21.16 24.56
N THR A 564 37.04 -21.86 25.67
CA THR A 564 38.07 -22.67 26.34
C THR A 564 38.46 -23.87 25.50
N MET A 565 37.50 -24.61 24.93
CA MET A 565 37.77 -25.75 24.07
C MET A 565 38.50 -25.34 22.79
N PHE A 566 38.06 -24.26 22.13
CA PHE A 566 38.71 -23.73 20.94
C PHE A 566 40.14 -23.29 21.23
N ASN A 567 40.38 -22.60 22.35
CA ASN A 567 41.72 -22.21 22.77
C ASN A 567 42.61 -23.44 23.03
N LEU A 568 42.11 -24.49 23.69
CA LEU A 568 42.87 -25.72 23.93
C LEU A 568 43.26 -26.43 22.63
N LEU A 569 42.37 -26.44 21.64
CA LEU A 569 42.60 -27.13 20.36
C LEU A 569 43.50 -26.34 19.40
N THR A 570 43.43 -25.00 19.44
CA THR A 570 44.10 -24.15 18.45
C THR A 570 45.34 -23.44 18.95
N LYS A 571 45.44 -23.15 20.26
CA LYS A 571 46.67 -22.56 20.79
C LYS A 571 47.73 -23.63 20.85
N LYS A 572 48.85 -23.35 20.18
CA LYS A 572 50.08 -24.12 20.34
C LYS A 572 50.51 -24.03 21.80
N THR A 573 50.39 -25.13 22.54
CA THR A 573 50.95 -25.25 23.89
C THR A 573 52.47 -25.35 23.75
N VAL A 574 53.14 -24.24 24.00
CA VAL A 574 54.60 -24.14 24.00
C VAL A 574 55.08 -24.51 25.40
N THR A 575 56.10 -25.37 25.51
CA THR A 575 56.71 -25.70 26.80
C THR A 575 57.40 -24.48 27.39
N GLU A 576 57.57 -24.42 28.70
CA GLU A 576 58.16 -23.27 29.40
C GLU A 576 59.56 -22.94 28.84
N GLU A 577 60.35 -23.97 28.49
CA GLU A 577 61.68 -23.84 27.89
C GLU A 577 61.65 -23.21 26.48
N GLU A 578 60.70 -23.60 25.62
CA GLU A 578 60.54 -23.02 24.28
C GLU A 578 60.05 -21.56 24.35
N PHE A 579 59.19 -21.26 25.32
CA PHE A 579 58.73 -19.89 25.57
C PHE A 579 59.87 -19.01 26.08
N GLU A 580 60.72 -19.49 26.97
CA GLU A 580 61.90 -18.77 27.45
C GLU A 580 62.88 -18.46 26.30
N LEU A 581 63.13 -19.42 25.41
CA LEU A 581 63.98 -19.22 24.23
C LEU A 581 63.41 -18.20 23.24
N ALA A 582 62.09 -18.25 22.98
CA ALA A 582 61.42 -17.29 22.11
C ALA A 582 61.34 -15.88 22.76
N SER A 583 61.06 -15.81 24.07
CA SER A 583 61.03 -14.59 24.87
C SER A 583 62.36 -13.86 24.86
N GLN A 584 63.48 -14.58 24.93
CA GLN A 584 64.83 -14.03 24.83
C GLN A 584 65.13 -13.30 23.51
N GLN A 585 64.39 -13.59 22.43
CA GLN A 585 64.56 -12.94 21.13
C GLN A 585 63.68 -11.69 20.94
N THR A 586 62.73 -11.43 21.84
CA THR A 586 61.85 -10.26 21.76
C THR A 586 62.62 -8.94 21.94
N ASN A 587 62.14 -7.87 21.30
CA ASN A 587 62.78 -6.54 21.37
C ASN A 587 62.91 -6.02 22.81
N LEU A 588 61.98 -6.40 23.69
CA LEU A 588 61.97 -6.01 25.10
C LEU A 588 63.03 -6.76 25.92
N ALA A 589 63.27 -8.05 25.62
CA ALA A 589 64.37 -8.81 26.21
C ALA A 589 65.75 -8.34 25.71
N LYS A 590 65.86 -7.96 24.43
CA LYS A 590 67.07 -7.32 23.87
C LYS A 590 67.37 -5.98 24.53
N LEU A 591 66.35 -5.15 24.76
CA LEU A 591 66.49 -3.89 25.50
C LEU A 591 66.96 -4.13 26.94
N LYS A 592 66.38 -5.11 27.64
CA LYS A 592 66.78 -5.49 29.01
C LYS A 592 68.24 -5.95 29.07
N ARG A 593 68.72 -6.71 28.08
CA ARG A 593 70.14 -7.10 27.94
C ARG A 593 71.05 -5.91 27.64
N ALA A 594 70.62 -4.98 26.79
CA ALA A 594 71.40 -3.77 26.47
C ALA A 594 71.52 -2.81 27.68
N ILE A 595 70.47 -2.73 28.50
CA ILE A 595 70.48 -1.96 29.74
C ILE A 595 71.36 -2.66 30.78
N SER A 596 71.23 -3.98 30.97
CA SER A 596 72.06 -4.69 31.95
C SER A 596 73.54 -4.71 31.58
N SER A 597 73.88 -4.78 30.29
CA SER A 597 75.27 -4.69 29.83
C SER A 597 75.85 -3.29 30.04
N ARG A 598 75.08 -2.22 29.81
CA ARG A 598 75.49 -0.85 30.16
C ARG A 598 75.67 -0.65 31.66
N VAL A 599 74.78 -1.20 32.49
CA VAL A 599 74.87 -1.11 33.95
C VAL A 599 76.08 -1.89 34.48
N ASN A 600 76.39 -3.06 33.93
CA ASN A 600 77.59 -3.81 34.30
C ASN A 600 78.88 -3.10 33.85
N MET A 601 78.88 -2.48 32.65
CA MET A 601 80.01 -1.68 32.17
C MET A 601 80.25 -0.43 33.01
N LEU A 602 79.19 0.13 33.62
CA LEU A 602 79.28 1.22 34.60
C LEU A 602 79.77 0.73 35.96
N LYS A 603 79.38 -0.46 36.43
CA LYS A 603 79.89 -1.04 37.68
C LYS A 603 81.38 -1.38 37.62
N THR A 604 81.88 -1.92 36.49
CA THR A 604 83.31 -2.19 36.30
C THR A 604 84.18 -0.94 36.11
N LYS A 605 83.57 0.26 36.06
CA LYS A 605 84.25 1.56 36.02
C LYS A 605 84.27 2.27 37.38
N VAL A 606 83.67 1.67 38.41
CA VAL A 606 83.55 2.23 39.77
C VAL A 606 84.28 1.37 40.82
N GLU A 607 84.93 0.28 40.40
CA GLU A 607 86.04 -0.38 41.12
C GLU A 607 87.35 -0.03 40.43
#